data_AF-M5REH3-F1
#
_entry.id   AF-M5REH3-F1
#
_cell.length_a   1.000
_cell.length_b   1.000
_cell.length_c   1.000
_cell.angle_alpha   90.00
_cell.angle_beta   90.00
_cell.angle_gamma   90.00
#
_symmetry.space_group_name_H-M   'P 1'
#
loop_
_entity.id
_entity.type
_entity.pdbx_description
1 polymer ?
#
loop_
_entity_poly.entity_id
_entity_poly.type
_entity_poly.pdbx_seq_one_letter_code
_entity_poly.pdbx_strand_id
1 'polypeptide(L)'
;MAKRKATTKRKPVESREAKALRAKLAQINGESLNRQQQRDVAWYDKTQADEAIANWCSAVPKGDYCRLSGRQHKLVDDAARLYGLPIGESTIDLRIAITALHDLIAANANRIRGSLDSGDRDELEAEKLRQQIAKLGTEVERLQISLAKDRGDAIPRQDLRQALVAISAAMREYGRAFARISPEARDLWNDTCNAIADEIETGRLKW
;
A
#
# COMPACT_ATOMS: atom_id res chain seq x y z
N MET A 1 -50.33 15.27 28.73
CA MET A 1 -50.59 14.59 27.43
C MET A 1 -49.30 14.60 26.60
N ALA A 2 -48.61 13.46 26.48
CA ALA A 2 -47.34 13.38 25.75
C ALA A 2 -47.57 12.84 24.33
N LYS A 3 -47.23 13.66 23.32
CA LYS A 3 -47.31 13.28 21.90
C LYS A 3 -46.31 12.16 21.59
N ARG A 4 -46.80 10.97 21.23
CA ARG A 4 -45.97 9.87 20.72
C ARG A 4 -45.39 10.27 19.35
N LYS A 5 -44.06 10.33 19.24
CA LYS A 5 -43.35 10.49 17.95
C LYS A 5 -43.54 9.22 17.12
N ALA A 6 -44.03 9.38 15.89
CA ALA A 6 -44.17 8.30 14.94
C ALA A 6 -42.78 7.75 14.55
N THR A 7 -42.56 6.46 14.83
CA THR A 7 -41.41 5.71 14.35
C THR A 7 -41.53 5.49 12.84
N THR A 8 -40.76 6.26 12.06
CA THR A 8 -40.61 6.08 10.61
C THR A 8 -40.03 4.69 10.34
N LYS A 9 -40.84 3.79 9.76
CA LYS A 9 -40.40 2.46 9.30
C LYS A 9 -39.26 2.62 8.30
N ARG A 10 -38.05 2.14 8.64
CA ARG A 10 -36.91 2.04 7.71
C ARG A 10 -37.33 1.17 6.53
N LYS A 11 -37.31 1.72 5.31
CA LYS A 11 -37.49 0.93 4.08
C LYS A 11 -36.41 -0.15 4.01
N PRO A 12 -36.72 -1.36 3.52
CA PRO A 12 -35.73 -2.41 3.32
C PRO A 12 -34.63 -1.88 2.39
N VAL A 13 -33.37 -2.09 2.79
CA VAL A 13 -32.20 -1.70 1.99
C VAL A 13 -32.16 -2.62 0.78
N GLU A 14 -32.71 -2.15 -0.34
CA GLU A 14 -32.62 -2.90 -1.59
C GLU A 14 -31.16 -3.06 -2.00
N SER A 15 -30.78 -4.30 -2.35
CA SER A 15 -29.45 -4.64 -2.87
C SER A 15 -29.12 -3.73 -4.06
N ARG A 16 -27.86 -3.32 -4.15
CA ARG A 16 -27.35 -2.44 -5.22
C ARG A 16 -27.59 -3.05 -6.61
N GLU A 17 -27.53 -4.37 -6.73
CA GLU A 17 -27.85 -5.12 -7.95
C GLU A 17 -29.31 -4.94 -8.37
N ALA A 18 -30.26 -5.05 -7.43
CA ALA A 18 -31.68 -4.86 -7.72
C ALA A 18 -31.97 -3.44 -8.21
N LYS A 19 -31.25 -2.44 -7.69
CA LYS A 19 -31.34 -1.04 -8.15
C LYS A 19 -30.76 -0.87 -9.55
N ALA A 20 -29.61 -1.49 -9.84
CA ALA A 20 -28.98 -1.45 -11.16
C ALA A 20 -29.85 -2.15 -12.23
N LEU A 21 -30.44 -3.30 -11.90
CA LEU A 21 -31.35 -4.02 -12.80
C LEU A 21 -32.62 -3.22 -13.12
N ARG A 22 -33.23 -2.59 -12.11
CA ARG A 22 -34.39 -1.70 -12.35
C ARG A 22 -34.02 -0.47 -13.18
N ALA A 23 -32.85 0.12 -12.93
CA ALA A 23 -32.35 1.22 -13.75
C ALA A 23 -32.09 0.77 -15.20
N LYS A 24 -31.58 -0.44 -15.42
CA LYS A 24 -31.39 -1.01 -16.77
C LYS A 24 -32.71 -1.26 -17.48
N LEU A 25 -33.73 -1.75 -16.78
CA LEU A 25 -35.09 -1.88 -17.32
C LEU A 25 -35.70 -0.51 -17.69
N ALA A 26 -35.55 0.50 -16.82
CA ALA A 26 -35.98 1.86 -17.11
C ALA A 26 -35.27 2.46 -18.35
N GLN A 27 -33.98 2.15 -18.52
CA GLN A 27 -33.21 2.55 -19.70
C GLN A 27 -33.74 1.92 -20.99
N ILE A 28 -34.06 0.62 -20.97
CA ILE A 28 -34.63 -0.10 -22.12
C ILE A 28 -36.01 0.46 -22.48
N ASN A 29 -36.78 0.87 -21.47
CA ASN A 29 -38.09 1.51 -21.65
C ASN A 29 -38.00 2.99 -22.10
N GLY A 30 -36.81 3.55 -22.28
CA GLY A 30 -36.60 4.92 -22.75
C GLY A 30 -36.77 6.00 -21.68
N GLU A 31 -36.79 5.63 -20.40
CA GLU A 31 -36.89 6.59 -19.29
C GLU A 31 -35.54 7.28 -19.02
N SER A 32 -35.58 8.57 -18.66
CA SER A 32 -34.37 9.32 -18.33
C SER A 32 -33.80 8.89 -16.98
N LEU A 33 -32.60 8.32 -16.97
CA LEU A 33 -31.91 7.89 -15.76
C LEU A 33 -31.28 9.05 -15.00
N ASN A 34 -31.41 9.05 -13.67
CA ASN A 34 -30.65 9.94 -12.79
C ASN A 34 -29.17 9.52 -12.75
N ARG A 35 -28.26 10.47 -12.44
CA ARG A 35 -26.81 10.26 -12.33
C ARG A 35 -26.44 9.08 -11.42
N GLN A 36 -27.18 8.86 -10.34
CA GLN A 36 -26.95 7.71 -9.46
C GLN A 36 -27.31 6.37 -10.14
N GLN A 37 -28.43 6.33 -10.86
CA GLN A 37 -28.86 5.13 -11.61
C GLN A 37 -27.89 4.81 -12.75
N GLN A 38 -27.39 5.82 -13.47
CA GLN A 38 -26.37 5.64 -14.50
C GLN A 38 -25.09 5.02 -13.93
N ARG A 39 -24.63 5.48 -12.76
CA ARG A 39 -23.46 4.90 -12.07
C ARG A 39 -23.69 3.46 -11.63
N ASP A 40 -24.88 3.14 -11.15
CA ASP A 40 -25.21 1.78 -10.72
C ASP A 40 -25.34 0.81 -11.91
N VAL A 41 -25.88 1.26 -13.05
CA VAL A 41 -25.88 0.49 -14.32
C VAL A 41 -24.45 0.25 -14.80
N ALA A 42 -23.61 1.30 -14.86
CA ALA A 42 -22.23 1.16 -15.29
C ALA A 42 -21.40 0.23 -14.38
N TRP A 43 -21.65 0.27 -13.07
CA TRP A 43 -21.05 -0.67 -12.12
C TRP A 43 -21.49 -2.11 -12.41
N TYR A 44 -22.79 -2.34 -12.59
CA TYR A 44 -23.33 -3.67 -12.86
C TYR A 44 -22.83 -4.23 -14.19
N ASP A 45 -22.80 -3.42 -15.25
CA ASP A 45 -22.29 -3.84 -16.56
C ASP A 45 -20.81 -4.22 -16.49
N LYS A 46 -20.01 -3.46 -15.72
CA LYS A 46 -18.61 -3.80 -15.47
C LYS A 46 -18.48 -5.12 -14.71
N THR A 47 -19.24 -5.31 -13.63
CA THR A 47 -19.20 -6.55 -12.85
C THR A 47 -19.62 -7.76 -13.69
N GLN A 48 -20.67 -7.65 -14.50
CA GLN A 48 -21.08 -8.71 -15.41
C GLN A 48 -20.02 -9.02 -16.47
N ALA A 49 -19.34 -8.00 -16.99
CA ALA A 49 -18.24 -8.21 -17.93
C ALA A 49 -17.05 -8.92 -17.28
N ASP A 50 -16.66 -8.49 -16.07
CA ASP A 50 -15.58 -9.11 -15.30
C ASP A 50 -15.90 -10.58 -14.97
N GLU A 51 -17.14 -10.88 -14.57
CA GLU A 51 -17.62 -12.24 -14.32
C GLU A 51 -17.66 -13.09 -15.60
N ALA A 52 -18.12 -12.53 -16.72
CA ALA A 52 -18.13 -13.21 -18.00
C ALA A 52 -16.70 -13.57 -18.46
N ILE A 53 -15.74 -12.65 -18.29
CA ILE A 53 -14.32 -12.91 -18.57
C ILE A 53 -13.77 -13.98 -17.63
N ALA A 54 -14.07 -13.92 -16.33
CA ALA A 54 -13.62 -14.91 -15.37
C ALA A 54 -14.16 -16.32 -15.69
N ASN A 55 -15.45 -16.41 -16.00
CA ASN A 55 -16.11 -17.66 -16.40
C ASN A 55 -15.53 -18.20 -17.70
N TRP A 56 -15.33 -17.35 -18.71
CA TRP A 56 -14.69 -17.76 -19.96
C TRP A 56 -13.27 -18.27 -19.71
N CYS A 57 -12.46 -17.57 -18.92
CA CYS A 57 -11.10 -17.99 -18.56
C CYS A 57 -11.06 -19.35 -17.83
N SER A 58 -12.07 -19.67 -17.04
CA SER A 58 -12.16 -20.95 -16.31
C SER A 58 -12.55 -22.14 -17.20
N ALA A 59 -13.19 -21.89 -18.35
CA ALA A 59 -13.74 -22.93 -19.21
C ALA A 59 -13.57 -22.56 -20.69
N VAL A 60 -12.34 -22.34 -21.13
CA VAL A 60 -12.06 -22.00 -22.53
C VAL A 60 -12.21 -23.24 -23.40
N PRO A 61 -13.03 -23.20 -24.47
CA PRO A 61 -13.08 -24.29 -25.43
C PRO A 61 -11.71 -24.50 -26.09
N LYS A 62 -11.30 -25.75 -26.24
CA LYS A 62 -10.00 -26.11 -26.81
C LYS A 62 -9.73 -25.48 -28.18
N GLY A 63 -10.76 -25.33 -29.02
CA GLY A 63 -10.64 -24.67 -30.32
C GLY A 63 -10.22 -23.19 -30.20
N ASP A 64 -10.77 -22.46 -29.24
CA ASP A 64 -10.40 -21.07 -28.99
C ASP A 64 -9.01 -20.98 -28.37
N TYR A 65 -8.65 -21.90 -27.45
CA TYR A 65 -7.30 -22.00 -26.93
C TYR A 65 -6.25 -22.26 -28.02
N CYS A 66 -6.54 -23.16 -28.96
CA CYS A 66 -5.66 -23.45 -30.11
C CYS A 66 -5.51 -22.22 -31.00
N ARG A 67 -6.61 -21.48 -31.25
CA ARG A 67 -6.59 -20.22 -32.01
C ARG A 67 -5.75 -19.16 -31.31
N LEU A 68 -5.87 -19.00 -29.99
CA LEU A 68 -5.13 -18.03 -29.19
C LEU A 68 -3.64 -18.35 -29.09
N SER A 69 -3.31 -19.62 -28.91
CA SER A 69 -1.91 -20.09 -28.84
C SER A 69 -1.23 -20.17 -30.21
N GLY A 70 -1.99 -20.09 -31.31
CA GLY A 70 -1.48 -20.30 -32.67
C GLY A 70 -0.98 -21.73 -32.90
N ARG A 71 -1.46 -22.70 -32.13
CA ARG A 71 -1.01 -24.11 -32.19
C ARG A 71 -2.12 -25.01 -32.73
N GLN A 72 -1.70 -26.14 -33.31
CA GLN A 72 -2.61 -27.19 -33.74
C GLN A 72 -3.07 -28.04 -32.55
N HIS A 73 -4.30 -28.55 -32.60
CA HIS A 73 -4.87 -29.42 -31.56
C HIS A 73 -3.95 -30.60 -31.20
N LYS A 74 -3.36 -31.25 -32.19
CA LYS A 74 -2.44 -32.38 -31.99
C LYS A 74 -1.22 -32.00 -31.14
N LEU A 75 -0.62 -30.82 -31.37
CA LEU A 75 0.54 -30.38 -30.61
C LEU A 75 0.18 -30.06 -29.16
N VAL A 76 -1.02 -29.53 -28.93
CA VAL A 76 -1.55 -29.27 -27.59
C VAL A 76 -1.79 -30.60 -26.86
N ASP A 77 -2.34 -31.60 -27.54
CA ASP A 77 -2.54 -32.95 -26.99
C ASP A 77 -1.23 -33.67 -26.69
N ASP A 78 -0.27 -33.58 -27.60
CA ASP A 78 1.05 -34.14 -27.39
C ASP A 78 1.74 -33.46 -26.21
N ALA A 79 1.63 -32.14 -26.06
CA ALA A 79 2.16 -31.41 -24.91
C ALA A 79 1.46 -31.82 -23.59
N ALA A 80 0.12 -31.94 -23.58
CA ALA A 80 -0.63 -32.41 -22.43
C ALA A 80 -0.14 -33.78 -21.97
N ARG A 81 0.04 -34.70 -22.91
CA ARG A 81 0.48 -36.08 -22.65
C ARG A 81 1.95 -36.19 -22.22
N LEU A 82 2.85 -35.47 -22.89
CA LEU A 82 4.29 -35.53 -22.63
C LEU A 82 4.67 -34.85 -21.31
N TYR A 83 4.00 -33.75 -20.99
CA TYR A 83 4.35 -32.90 -19.86
C TYR A 83 3.36 -32.95 -18.70
N GLY A 84 2.28 -33.74 -18.82
CA GLY A 84 1.23 -33.84 -17.80
C GLY A 84 0.45 -32.54 -17.61
N LEU A 85 0.33 -31.72 -18.65
CA LEU A 85 -0.36 -30.42 -18.57
C LEU A 85 -1.89 -30.60 -18.66
N PRO A 86 -2.67 -29.84 -17.88
CA PRO A 86 -4.14 -29.91 -17.86
C PRO A 86 -4.76 -29.15 -19.04
N ILE A 87 -4.32 -29.46 -20.26
CA ILE A 87 -4.73 -28.82 -21.53
C ILE A 87 -5.25 -29.81 -22.58
N GLY A 88 -5.28 -31.12 -22.26
CA GLY A 88 -5.73 -32.17 -23.18
C GLY A 88 -7.25 -32.26 -23.32
N GLU A 89 -8.00 -31.75 -22.34
CA GLU A 89 -9.46 -31.82 -22.29
C GLU A 89 -10.16 -30.91 -23.32
N SER A 90 -11.46 -31.13 -23.54
CA SER A 90 -12.26 -30.31 -24.48
C SER A 90 -12.44 -28.87 -24.02
N THR A 91 -12.41 -28.65 -22.71
CA THR A 91 -12.49 -27.35 -22.04
C THR A 91 -11.28 -27.22 -21.14
N ILE A 92 -10.60 -26.07 -21.22
CA ILE A 92 -9.34 -25.82 -20.53
C ILE A 92 -9.55 -24.68 -19.56
N ASP A 93 -9.23 -24.90 -18.28
CA ASP A 93 -9.07 -23.82 -17.32
C ASP A 93 -7.70 -23.15 -17.55
N LEU A 94 -7.73 -21.92 -18.06
CA LEU A 94 -6.51 -21.16 -18.38
C LEU A 94 -5.65 -20.92 -17.15
N ARG A 95 -6.26 -20.70 -15.99
CA ARG A 95 -5.51 -20.39 -14.77
C ARG A 95 -4.71 -21.61 -14.34
N ILE A 96 -5.35 -22.77 -14.30
CA ILE A 96 -4.70 -24.04 -13.95
C ILE A 96 -3.62 -24.38 -14.99
N ALA A 97 -3.91 -24.21 -16.28
CA ALA A 97 -2.96 -24.47 -17.36
C ALA A 97 -1.70 -23.58 -17.27
N ILE A 98 -1.86 -22.29 -17.00
CA ILE A 98 -0.74 -21.34 -16.84
C ILE A 98 0.06 -21.65 -15.58
N THR A 99 -0.60 -21.94 -14.46
CA THR A 99 0.10 -22.34 -13.22
C THR A 99 0.92 -23.61 -13.44
N ALA A 100 0.32 -24.65 -14.03
CA ALA A 100 1.03 -25.89 -14.35
C ALA A 100 2.21 -25.67 -15.30
N LEU A 101 2.07 -24.77 -16.29
CA LEU A 101 3.17 -24.40 -17.18
C LEU A 101 4.31 -23.69 -16.42
N HIS A 102 3.99 -22.74 -15.53
CA HIS A 102 4.99 -22.06 -14.72
C HIS A 102 5.68 -23.02 -13.74
N ASP A 103 4.94 -23.93 -13.12
CA ASP A 103 5.50 -24.95 -12.23
C ASP A 103 6.44 -25.89 -13.00
N LEU A 104 6.07 -26.27 -14.22
CA LEU A 104 6.93 -27.07 -15.09
C LEU A 104 8.21 -26.32 -15.48
N ILE A 105 8.11 -25.04 -15.82
CA ILE A 105 9.28 -24.19 -16.12
C ILE A 105 10.14 -24.05 -14.87
N ALA A 106 9.55 -23.84 -13.69
CA ALA A 106 10.28 -23.72 -12.43
C ALA A 106 11.01 -25.03 -12.08
N ALA A 107 10.34 -26.17 -12.21
CA ALA A 107 10.92 -27.49 -11.97
C ALA A 107 12.08 -27.79 -12.93
N ASN A 108 12.00 -27.31 -14.18
CA ASN A 108 13.04 -27.49 -15.19
C ASN A 108 13.95 -26.27 -15.33
N ALA A 109 13.85 -25.27 -14.46
CA ALA A 109 14.56 -24.00 -14.59
C ALA A 109 16.08 -24.21 -14.63
N ASN A 110 16.59 -25.17 -13.85
CA ASN A 110 18.01 -25.50 -13.84
C ASN A 110 18.51 -26.11 -15.16
N ARG A 111 17.65 -26.83 -15.89
CA ARG A 111 17.98 -27.40 -17.20
C ARG A 111 17.83 -26.35 -18.31
N ILE A 112 16.79 -25.52 -18.24
CA ILE A 112 16.53 -24.43 -19.19
C ILE A 112 17.61 -23.34 -19.06
N ARG A 113 18.09 -23.06 -17.84
CA ARG A 113 19.19 -22.12 -17.58
C ARG A 113 20.58 -22.68 -17.88
N GLY A 114 20.70 -23.94 -18.31
CA GLY A 114 21.98 -24.61 -18.58
C GLY A 114 22.82 -24.00 -19.71
N SER A 115 22.45 -22.82 -20.22
CA SER A 115 23.19 -22.05 -21.23
C SER A 115 23.39 -20.58 -20.87
N LEU A 116 22.99 -20.14 -19.67
CA LEU A 116 23.42 -18.82 -19.17
C LEU A 116 24.86 -18.98 -18.70
N ASP A 117 25.77 -18.31 -19.40
CA ASP A 117 27.20 -18.30 -19.15
C ASP A 117 27.47 -18.09 -17.65
N SER A 118 28.40 -18.83 -17.08
CA SER A 118 28.69 -18.83 -15.63
C SER A 118 28.87 -17.43 -15.01
N GLY A 119 29.20 -16.41 -15.79
CA GLY A 119 29.31 -15.01 -15.36
C GLY A 119 27.99 -14.36 -14.92
N ASP A 120 26.86 -14.64 -15.57
CA ASP A 120 25.57 -13.97 -15.24
C ASP A 120 25.01 -14.45 -13.90
N ARG A 121 25.32 -15.69 -13.51
CA ARG A 121 24.92 -16.25 -12.22
C ARG A 121 25.69 -15.61 -11.07
N ASP A 122 27.00 -15.47 -11.23
CA ASP A 122 27.87 -14.87 -10.23
C ASP A 122 27.55 -13.37 -10.06
N GLU A 123 27.17 -12.69 -11.14
CA GLU A 123 26.74 -11.29 -11.11
C GLU A 123 25.40 -11.11 -10.36
N LEU A 124 24.40 -11.97 -10.62
CA LEU A 124 23.11 -11.94 -9.91
C LEU A 124 23.25 -12.32 -8.42
N GLU A 125 24.11 -13.30 -8.10
CA GLU A 125 24.41 -13.66 -6.72
C GLU A 125 25.14 -12.52 -6.00
N ALA A 126 26.08 -11.86 -6.65
CA ALA A 126 26.77 -10.68 -6.13
C ALA A 126 25.80 -9.51 -5.89
N GLU A 127 24.85 -9.26 -6.80
CA GLU A 127 23.88 -8.19 -6.64
C GLU A 127 22.89 -8.46 -5.51
N LYS A 128 22.46 -9.72 -5.34
CA LYS A 128 21.64 -10.15 -4.21
C LYS A 128 22.38 -9.97 -2.88
N LEU A 129 23.67 -10.31 -2.83
CA LEU A 129 24.51 -10.10 -1.64
C LEU A 129 24.68 -8.61 -1.33
N ARG A 130 24.87 -7.74 -2.34
CA ARG A 130 24.91 -6.28 -2.16
C ARG A 130 23.61 -5.74 -1.55
N GLN A 131 22.46 -6.20 -2.04
CA GLN A 131 21.16 -5.82 -1.48
C GLN A 131 20.98 -6.29 -0.03
N GLN A 132 21.47 -7.49 0.30
CA GLN A 132 21.44 -8.00 1.67
C GLN A 132 22.34 -7.19 2.61
N ILE A 133 23.55 -6.83 2.17
CA ILE A 133 24.46 -5.98 2.94
C ILE A 133 23.83 -4.61 3.22
N ALA A 134 23.20 -3.99 2.21
CA ALA A 134 22.52 -2.71 2.38
C ALA A 134 21.38 -2.78 3.40
N LYS A 135 20.55 -3.84 3.34
CA LYS A 135 19.48 -4.08 4.31
C LYS A 135 20.04 -4.24 5.72
N LEU A 136 21.04 -5.10 5.90
CA LEU A 136 21.67 -5.33 7.20
C LEU A 136 22.32 -4.05 7.75
N GLY A 137 22.94 -3.21 6.91
CA GLY A 137 23.48 -1.92 7.32
C GLY A 137 22.40 -1.00 7.91
N THR A 138 21.28 -0.83 7.20
CA THR A 138 20.15 -0.02 7.72
C THR A 138 19.55 -0.58 9.02
N GLU A 139 19.55 -1.91 9.18
CA GLU A 139 19.06 -2.55 10.39
C GLU A 139 20.01 -2.34 11.57
N VAL A 140 21.33 -2.43 11.33
CA VAL A 140 22.36 -2.13 12.33
C VAL A 140 22.27 -0.68 12.79
N GLU A 141 22.12 0.28 11.88
CA GLU A 141 21.94 1.70 12.24
C GLU A 141 20.71 1.92 13.12
N ARG A 142 19.59 1.29 12.76
CA ARG A 142 18.36 1.36 13.55
C ARG A 142 18.54 0.77 14.95
N LEU A 143 19.23 -0.36 15.05
CA LEU A 143 19.54 -1.00 16.33
C LEU A 143 20.48 -0.14 17.18
N GLN A 144 21.48 0.51 16.57
CA GLN A 144 22.36 1.44 17.26
C GLN A 144 21.60 2.65 17.81
N ILE A 145 20.67 3.23 17.04
CA ILE A 145 19.82 4.33 17.50
C ILE A 145 18.92 3.88 18.66
N SER A 146 18.33 2.68 18.58
CA SER A 146 17.53 2.12 19.67
C SER A 146 18.38 1.91 20.92
N LEU A 147 19.57 1.37 20.76
CA LEU A 147 20.48 1.09 21.86
C LEU A 147 20.96 2.39 22.53
N ALA A 148 21.24 3.45 21.77
CA ALA A 148 21.54 4.77 22.30
C ALA A 148 20.36 5.39 23.07
N LYS A 149 19.12 5.16 22.59
CA LYS A 149 17.90 5.56 23.31
C LYS A 149 17.74 4.80 24.63
N ASP A 150 17.95 3.49 24.61
CA ASP A 150 17.79 2.63 25.79
C ASP A 150 18.89 2.86 26.84
N ARG A 151 20.10 3.26 26.41
CA ARG A 151 21.18 3.72 27.29
C ARG A 151 20.95 5.11 27.89
N GLY A 152 19.98 5.87 27.37
CA GLY A 152 19.71 7.24 27.80
C GLY A 152 20.67 8.29 27.23
N ASP A 153 21.54 7.90 26.29
CA ASP A 153 22.49 8.80 25.63
C ASP A 153 21.82 9.68 24.56
N ALA A 154 20.63 9.29 24.10
CA ALA A 154 19.88 10.00 23.07
C ALA A 154 18.50 10.46 23.57
N ILE A 155 18.25 11.77 23.57
CA ILE A 155 16.95 12.37 23.86
C ILE A 155 16.16 12.50 22.55
N PRO A 156 14.90 12.02 22.48
CA PRO A 156 14.06 12.23 21.30
C PRO A 156 13.89 13.73 21.00
N ARG A 157 14.03 14.10 19.73
CA ARG A 157 13.93 15.50 19.29
C ARG A 157 12.60 16.17 19.68
N GLN A 158 11.52 15.40 19.73
CA GLN A 158 10.21 15.88 20.16
C GLN A 158 10.19 16.28 21.63
N ASP A 159 10.79 15.45 22.49
CA ASP A 159 10.85 15.70 23.94
C ASP A 159 11.75 16.91 24.23
N LEU A 160 12.89 17.01 23.54
CA LEU A 160 13.75 18.18 23.60
C LEU A 160 13.00 19.46 23.19
N ARG A 161 12.25 19.41 22.08
CA ARG A 161 11.44 20.55 21.62
C ARG A 161 10.39 20.92 22.65
N GLN A 162 9.71 19.95 23.26
CA GLN A 162 8.70 20.20 24.27
C GLN A 162 9.29 20.83 25.53
N ALA A 163 10.45 20.34 25.99
CA ALA A 163 11.18 20.92 27.11
C ALA A 163 11.61 22.37 26.82
N LEU A 164 12.14 22.66 25.64
CA LEU A 164 12.50 24.02 25.23
C LEU A 164 11.29 24.96 25.17
N VAL A 165 10.14 24.49 24.68
CA VAL A 165 8.91 25.28 24.68
C VAL A 165 8.47 25.58 26.11
N ALA A 166 8.50 24.59 27.01
CA ALA A 166 8.16 24.79 28.43
C ALA A 166 9.09 25.81 29.11
N ILE A 167 10.40 25.70 28.89
CA ILE A 167 11.39 26.66 29.41
C ILE A 167 11.10 28.07 28.86
N SER A 168 10.86 28.21 27.56
CA SER A 168 10.55 29.51 26.95
C SER A 168 9.28 30.15 27.53
N ALA A 169 8.27 29.34 27.87
CA ALA A 169 7.05 29.82 28.51
C ALA A 169 7.33 30.32 29.93
N ALA A 170 8.08 29.56 30.72
CA ALA A 170 8.50 29.95 32.07
C ALA A 170 9.33 31.25 32.03
N MET A 171 10.30 31.37 31.12
CA MET A 171 11.13 32.57 30.97
C MET A 171 10.29 33.83 30.66
N ARG A 172 9.25 33.70 29.84
CA ARG A 172 8.32 34.81 29.57
C ARG A 172 7.48 35.17 30.78
N GLU A 173 7.05 34.18 31.55
CA GLU A 173 6.29 34.39 32.78
C GLU A 173 7.12 35.14 33.83
N TYR A 174 8.37 34.71 34.04
CA TYR A 174 9.32 35.41 34.90
C TYR A 174 9.61 36.83 34.41
N GLY A 175 9.85 37.02 33.10
CA GLY A 175 10.04 38.36 32.52
C GLY A 175 8.86 39.30 32.77
N ARG A 176 7.62 38.79 32.73
CA ARG A 176 6.41 39.58 33.09
C ARG A 176 6.34 39.87 34.58
N ALA A 177 6.76 38.94 35.43
CA ALA A 177 6.80 39.13 36.88
C ALA A 177 7.85 40.19 37.27
N PHE A 178 9.06 40.15 36.70
CA PHE A 178 10.10 41.15 36.92
C PHE A 178 9.70 42.54 36.44
N ALA A 179 9.04 42.63 35.28
CA ALA A 179 8.53 43.89 34.75
C ALA A 179 7.49 44.59 35.66
N ARG A 180 6.81 43.84 36.55
CA ARG A 180 5.89 44.40 37.54
C ARG A 180 6.61 44.97 38.76
N ILE A 181 7.83 44.51 39.04
CA ILE A 181 8.61 44.90 40.22
C ILE A 181 9.45 46.14 39.91
N SER A 182 10.24 46.12 38.84
CA SER A 182 10.95 47.31 38.35
C SER A 182 11.25 47.23 36.85
N PRO A 183 11.33 48.38 36.14
CA PRO A 183 11.79 48.43 34.76
C PRO A 183 13.23 47.92 34.60
N GLU A 184 14.12 48.28 35.52
CA GLU A 184 15.54 47.88 35.50
C GLU A 184 15.72 46.36 35.61
N ALA A 185 14.89 45.67 36.41
CA ALA A 185 14.92 44.21 36.52
C ALA A 185 14.48 43.51 35.22
N ARG A 186 13.62 44.15 34.42
CA ARG A 186 13.21 43.64 33.11
C ARG A 186 14.35 43.74 32.09
N ASP A 187 15.08 44.86 32.09
CA ASP A 187 16.18 45.08 31.16
C ASP A 187 17.33 44.09 31.46
N LEU A 188 17.69 43.92 32.74
CA LEU A 188 18.67 42.92 33.16
C LEU A 188 18.27 41.49 32.76
N TRP A 189 16.97 41.14 32.86
CA TRP A 189 16.45 39.85 32.45
C TRP A 189 16.55 39.64 30.93
N ASN A 190 16.23 40.66 30.14
CA ASN A 190 16.35 40.58 28.68
C ASN A 190 17.82 40.44 28.24
N ASP A 191 18.73 41.18 28.86
CA ASP A 191 20.17 41.08 28.59
C ASP A 191 20.70 39.67 28.92
N THR A 192 20.22 39.08 30.03
CA THR A 192 20.55 37.70 30.40
C THR A 192 20.01 36.69 29.37
N CYS A 193 18.77 36.88 28.88
CA CYS A 193 18.20 36.03 27.83
C CYS A 193 18.98 36.12 26.52
N ASN A 194 19.41 37.32 26.13
CA ASN A 194 20.20 37.54 24.92
C ASN A 194 21.59 36.92 25.04
N ALA A 195 22.25 37.04 26.20
CA ALA A 195 23.53 36.39 26.45
C ALA A 195 23.43 34.86 26.34
N ILE A 196 22.38 34.25 26.92
CA ILE A 196 22.14 32.81 26.80
C ILE A 196 21.85 32.41 25.35
N ALA A 197 21.08 33.22 24.60
CA ALA A 197 20.81 32.96 23.19
C ALA A 197 22.10 32.98 22.35
N ASP A 198 22.96 33.98 22.55
CA ASP A 198 24.25 34.09 21.87
C ASP A 198 25.18 32.90 22.18
N GLU A 199 25.20 32.43 23.42
CA GLU A 199 26.00 31.25 23.80
C GLU A 199 25.50 29.96 23.13
N ILE A 200 24.18 29.80 23.01
CA ILE A 200 23.56 28.66 22.31
C ILE A 200 23.83 28.73 20.81
N GLU A 201 23.71 29.89 20.19
CA GLU A 201 23.94 30.09 18.75
C GLU A 201 25.41 29.91 18.36
N THR A 202 26.33 30.36 19.21
CA THR A 202 27.78 30.22 18.97
C THR A 202 28.34 28.86 19.37
N GLY A 203 27.57 28.04 20.09
CA GLY A 203 27.98 26.73 20.59
C GLY A 203 29.10 26.79 21.63
N ARG A 204 29.39 27.98 22.19
CA ARG A 204 30.44 28.21 23.18
C ARG A 204 29.79 28.51 24.52
N LEU A 205 29.45 27.44 25.21
CA LEU A 205 29.03 27.47 26.60
C LEU A 205 30.17 28.02 27.46
N LYS A 206 30.05 29.26 27.96
CA LYS A 206 31.00 29.87 28.89
C LYS A 206 30.53 29.56 30.31
N TRP A 207 31.04 28.46 30.86
CA TRP A 207 30.95 28.17 32.30
C TRP A 207 32.34 28.27 32.90
#